data_AF-A0A2V7HDG5-F1
#
_entry.id   AF-A0A2V7HDG5-F1
#
_cell.length_a   1.000
_cell.length_b   1.000
_cell.length_c   1.000
_cell.angle_alpha   90.00
_cell.angle_beta   90.00
_cell.angle_gamma   90.00
#
_symmetry.space_group_name_H-M   'P 1'
#
loop_
_entity.id
_entity.type
_entity.pdbx_description
1 polymer ?
#
loop_
_entity_poly.entity_id
_entity_poly.type
_entity_poly.pdbx_seq_one_letter_code
_entity_poly.pdbx_strand_id
1 'polypeptide(L)'
;MKSATSPGGGVGLREAASVVFALATLLPLLLVVLVLHRSGALWSFEAQISVLLAVTLAVLGFVVFRLMVGRVAQLAGALVGPGASARKSDGAVVPGLGRVTEIGQIGDAFARMLDDLRGSTERLEELVFKLGALNEIVELASRVPNMPQLLALVLERTMRTVRAATGSIMLLDRHRGVLRVVAARGGSDDAPVGAELPLGEGVAGKVAQVGEATLVDDGAGVWLPIRVEDRIIGVVNLAKGAASPMDPRAFSPMDLQFLSTLMAHVAYALENARLLEDARLNTERLQTVVEDLRTAQTRLVEGETVRALGQMASGMAHHLNNLLAVVSG
;
A
#
# COMPACT_ATOMS: atom_id res chain seq x y z
N MET A 1 16.67 -34.39 12.10
CA MET A 1 16.82 -32.95 12.39
C MET A 1 18.30 -32.60 12.50
N LYS A 2 18.87 -31.94 11.49
CA LYS A 2 20.15 -31.22 11.60
C LYS A 2 20.03 -29.96 10.74
N SER A 3 19.91 -28.83 11.41
CA SER A 3 19.79 -27.48 10.85
C SER A 3 21.13 -27.02 10.30
N ALA A 4 21.18 -26.71 9.01
CA ALA A 4 22.31 -26.04 8.37
C ALA A 4 22.16 -24.53 8.56
N THR A 5 22.96 -23.95 9.45
CA THR A 5 23.16 -22.51 9.58
C THR A 5 24.34 -22.09 8.71
N SER A 6 24.08 -21.26 7.70
CA SER A 6 25.06 -20.66 6.79
C SER A 6 25.93 -19.61 7.52
N PRO A 7 27.27 -19.61 7.38
CA PRO A 7 28.11 -18.58 7.97
C PRO A 7 28.52 -17.50 6.95
N GLY A 8 28.19 -16.24 7.26
CA GLY A 8 29.15 -15.11 7.17
C GLY A 8 29.60 -14.60 5.78
N GLY A 9 28.76 -13.84 5.09
CA GLY A 9 29.11 -13.11 3.86
C GLY A 9 30.10 -11.93 4.02
N GLY A 10 30.60 -11.63 5.22
CA GLY A 10 31.52 -10.51 5.46
C GLY A 10 33.01 -10.82 5.27
N VAL A 11 33.40 -12.10 5.30
CA VAL A 11 34.80 -12.53 5.16
C VAL A 11 35.25 -12.52 3.70
N GLY A 12 34.35 -12.87 2.77
CA GLY A 12 34.68 -13.03 1.34
C GLY A 12 35.11 -11.74 0.63
N LEU A 13 34.53 -10.58 0.96
CA LEU A 13 34.86 -9.31 0.30
C LEU A 13 36.26 -8.78 0.66
N ARG A 14 36.71 -8.99 1.91
CA ARG A 14 38.05 -8.57 2.35
C ARG A 14 39.14 -9.44 1.73
N GLU A 15 38.89 -10.75 1.68
CA GLU A 15 39.79 -11.70 1.01
C GLU A 15 39.87 -11.40 -0.48
N ALA A 16 38.73 -11.21 -1.16
CA ALA A 16 38.70 -10.85 -2.58
C ALA A 16 39.47 -9.55 -2.88
N ALA A 17 39.29 -8.50 -2.08
CA ALA A 17 40.00 -7.23 -2.26
C ALA A 17 41.52 -7.38 -2.10
N SER A 18 41.97 -8.21 -1.14
CA SER A 18 43.40 -8.47 -0.93
C SER A 18 44.04 -9.27 -2.08
N VAL A 19 43.30 -10.23 -2.64
CA VAL A 19 43.75 -11.04 -3.78
C VAL A 19 43.85 -10.19 -5.04
N VAL A 20 42.85 -9.35 -5.32
CA VAL A 20 42.87 -8.45 -6.50
C VAL A 20 44.04 -7.47 -6.42
N PHE A 21 44.29 -6.87 -5.26
CA PHE A 21 45.40 -5.95 -5.08
C PHE A 21 46.77 -6.64 -5.19
N ALA A 22 46.92 -7.85 -4.63
CA ALA A 22 48.14 -8.64 -4.77
C ALA A 22 48.44 -8.98 -6.24
N LEU A 23 47.41 -9.37 -7.01
CA LEU A 23 47.57 -9.64 -8.44
C LEU A 23 47.93 -8.37 -9.21
N ALA A 24 47.30 -7.23 -8.91
CA ALA A 24 47.56 -5.96 -9.58
C ALA A 24 48.97 -5.39 -9.32
N THR A 25 49.61 -5.77 -8.21
CA THR A 25 50.97 -5.30 -7.86
C THR A 25 52.07 -6.31 -8.20
N LEU A 26 51.84 -7.61 -7.96
CA LEU A 26 52.86 -8.63 -8.18
C LEU A 26 53.00 -9.01 -9.66
N LEU A 27 51.91 -9.01 -10.44
CA LEU A 27 51.94 -9.45 -11.83
C LEU A 27 52.74 -8.50 -12.75
N PRO A 28 52.57 -7.17 -12.68
CA PRO A 28 53.41 -6.24 -13.44
C PRO A 28 54.87 -6.29 -13.02
N LEU A 29 55.14 -6.43 -11.72
CA LEU A 29 56.50 -6.53 -11.18
C LEU A 29 57.21 -7.80 -11.69
N LEU A 30 56.52 -8.94 -11.69
CA LEU A 30 57.04 -10.20 -12.21
C LEU A 30 57.32 -10.13 -13.71
N LEU A 31 56.46 -9.42 -14.47
CA LEU A 31 56.67 -9.17 -15.89
C LEU A 31 57.91 -8.32 -16.15
N VAL A 32 58.11 -7.24 -15.38
CA VAL A 32 59.31 -6.39 -15.46
C VAL A 32 60.59 -7.18 -15.15
N VAL A 33 60.58 -8.00 -14.10
CA VAL A 33 61.72 -8.88 -13.75
C VAL A 33 62.01 -9.88 -14.87
N LEU A 34 60.98 -10.47 -15.46
CA LEU A 34 61.12 -11.43 -16.55
C LEU A 34 61.68 -10.78 -17.83
N VAL A 35 61.25 -9.55 -18.14
CA VAL A 35 61.79 -8.76 -19.27
C VAL A 35 63.25 -8.40 -19.03
N LEU A 36 63.62 -7.95 -17.83
CA LEU A 36 65.01 -7.66 -17.45
C LEU A 36 65.90 -8.91 -17.50
N HIS A 37 65.35 -10.08 -17.17
CA HIS A 37 66.05 -11.36 -17.27
C HIS A 37 66.30 -11.76 -18.72
N ARG A 38 65.26 -11.68 -19.56
CA ARG A 38 65.32 -11.99 -21.00
C ARG A 38 66.27 -11.07 -21.76
N SER A 39 66.41 -9.81 -21.35
CA SER A 39 67.31 -8.84 -21.99
C SER A 39 68.75 -8.91 -21.49
N GLY A 40 69.06 -9.77 -20.50
CA GLY A 40 70.39 -9.86 -19.90
C GLY A 40 70.78 -8.64 -19.04
N ALA A 41 69.87 -7.69 -18.82
CA ALA A 41 70.13 -6.46 -18.07
C ALA A 41 70.24 -6.68 -16.55
N LEU A 42 69.74 -7.81 -16.02
CA LEU A 42 69.81 -8.18 -14.59
C LEU A 42 71.23 -8.39 -14.04
N TRP A 43 72.24 -8.53 -14.91
CA TRP A 43 73.64 -8.66 -14.49
C TRP A 43 74.27 -7.31 -14.09
N SER A 44 73.60 -6.20 -14.37
CA SER A 44 74.03 -4.89 -13.89
C SER A 44 73.64 -4.69 -12.41
N PHE A 45 74.56 -4.16 -11.62
CA PHE A 45 74.35 -3.87 -10.22
C PHE A 45 73.17 -2.89 -10.00
N GLU A 46 73.01 -1.91 -10.90
CA GLU A 46 71.91 -0.94 -10.87
C GLU A 46 70.53 -1.58 -11.11
N ALA A 47 70.43 -2.57 -12.02
CA ALA A 47 69.18 -3.29 -12.24
C ALA A 47 68.78 -4.14 -11.03
N GLN A 48 69.75 -4.72 -10.30
CA GLN A 48 69.47 -5.50 -9.10
C GLN A 48 68.93 -4.64 -7.96
N ILE A 49 69.52 -3.45 -7.75
CA ILE A 49 69.05 -2.50 -6.74
C ILE A 49 67.64 -2.00 -7.06
N SER A 50 67.36 -1.65 -8.33
CA SER A 50 66.03 -1.16 -8.72
C SER A 50 64.94 -2.22 -8.57
N VAL A 51 65.22 -3.49 -8.92
CA VAL A 51 64.30 -4.61 -8.69
C VAL A 51 64.07 -4.84 -7.19
N LEU A 52 65.12 -4.83 -6.37
CA LEU A 52 65.01 -5.01 -4.92
C LEU A 52 64.18 -3.90 -4.28
N LEU A 53 64.39 -2.65 -4.69
CA LEU A 53 63.62 -1.50 -4.23
C LEU A 53 62.13 -1.61 -4.64
N ALA A 54 61.86 -2.01 -5.88
CA ALA A 54 60.50 -2.20 -6.38
C ALA A 54 59.74 -3.31 -5.65
N VAL A 55 60.40 -4.45 -5.37
CA VAL A 55 59.83 -5.54 -4.55
C VAL A 55 59.53 -5.05 -3.14
N THR A 56 60.45 -4.31 -2.52
CA THR A 56 60.29 -3.79 -1.16
C THR A 56 59.12 -2.81 -1.07
N LEU A 57 58.98 -1.89 -2.03
CA LEU A 57 57.86 -0.95 -2.11
C LEU A 57 56.52 -1.67 -2.34
N ALA A 58 56.49 -2.70 -3.19
CA ALA A 58 55.28 -3.48 -3.45
C ALA A 58 54.81 -4.23 -2.18
N VAL A 59 55.74 -4.86 -1.44
CA VAL A 59 55.43 -5.54 -0.17
C VAL A 59 54.96 -4.55 0.88
N LEU A 60 55.62 -3.40 1.03
CA LEU A 60 55.22 -2.36 1.97
C LEU A 60 53.81 -1.82 1.64
N GLY A 61 53.54 -1.54 0.36
CA GLY A 61 52.23 -1.10 -0.11
C GLY A 61 51.13 -2.13 0.16
N PHE A 62 51.42 -3.42 -0.06
CA PHE A 62 50.49 -4.51 0.27
C PHE A 62 50.17 -4.58 1.77
N VAL A 63 51.18 -4.45 2.64
CA VAL A 63 51.00 -4.47 4.10
C VAL A 63 50.14 -3.27 4.56
N VAL A 64 50.44 -2.07 4.07
CA VAL A 64 49.68 -0.85 4.41
C VAL A 64 48.22 -0.97 3.96
N PHE A 65 47.98 -1.43 2.73
CA PHE A 65 46.64 -1.64 2.21
C PHE A 65 45.85 -2.66 3.06
N ARG A 66 46.48 -3.80 3.40
CA ARG A 66 45.86 -4.83 4.25
C ARG A 66 45.49 -4.29 5.62
N LEU A 67 46.36 -3.47 6.23
CA LEU A 67 46.10 -2.81 7.51
C LEU A 67 44.94 -1.81 7.42
N MET A 68 44.86 -1.01 6.35
CA MET A 68 43.76 -0.08 6.15
C MET A 68 42.41 -0.78 5.97
N VAL A 69 42.34 -1.79 5.11
CA VAL A 69 41.10 -2.56 4.88
C VAL A 69 40.64 -3.24 6.18
N GLY A 70 41.59 -3.78 6.96
CA GLY A 70 41.29 -4.32 8.28
C GLY A 70 40.66 -3.30 9.23
N ARG A 71 41.23 -2.09 9.32
CA ARG A 71 40.71 -0.99 10.16
C ARG A 71 39.33 -0.49 9.70
N VAL A 72 39.16 -0.23 8.41
CA VAL A 72 37.89 0.27 7.84
C VAL A 72 36.78 -0.72 8.12
N ALA A 73 37.06 -2.01 7.94
CA ALA A 73 36.03 -3.02 8.08
C ALA A 73 35.78 -3.39 9.56
N GLN A 74 36.71 -3.12 10.47
CA GLN A 74 36.47 -3.14 11.92
C GLN A 74 35.58 -1.97 12.37
N LEU A 75 35.80 -0.76 11.82
CA LEU A 75 34.95 0.42 12.03
C LEU A 75 33.53 0.21 11.49
N ALA A 76 33.39 -0.30 10.26
CA ALA A 76 32.10 -0.62 9.67
C ALA A 76 31.33 -1.70 10.47
N GLY A 77 32.04 -2.69 11.01
CA GLY A 77 31.46 -3.69 11.91
C GLY A 77 30.99 -3.11 13.25
N ALA A 78 31.68 -2.10 13.77
CA ALA A 78 31.29 -1.41 14.99
C ALA A 78 30.04 -0.51 14.81
N LEU A 79 29.76 -0.05 13.59
CA LEU A 79 28.58 0.74 13.22
C LEU A 79 27.34 -0.11 12.91
N VAL A 80 27.51 -1.39 12.55
CA VAL A 80 26.41 -2.24 12.01
C VAL A 80 26.12 -3.48 12.89
N GLY A 81 26.95 -3.78 13.89
CA GLY A 81 26.74 -4.94 14.78
C GLY A 81 25.59 -4.76 15.80
N PRO A 82 24.85 -5.82 16.18
CA PRO A 82 23.78 -5.80 17.20
C PRO A 82 24.24 -5.52 18.65
N GLY A 83 25.40 -4.88 18.82
CA GLY A 83 26.05 -4.59 20.10
C GLY A 83 26.48 -3.14 20.24
N ALA A 84 25.94 -2.21 19.44
CA ALA A 84 26.13 -0.77 19.59
C ALA A 84 25.35 -0.17 20.79
N SER A 85 25.24 -0.93 21.87
CA SER A 85 24.99 -0.42 23.21
C SER A 85 26.14 -0.87 24.10
N ALA A 86 26.78 0.11 24.73
CA ALA A 86 27.85 -0.03 25.73
C ALA A 86 29.28 -0.30 25.21
N ARG A 87 29.92 0.76 24.68
CA ARG A 87 31.24 1.14 25.21
C ARG A 87 31.12 2.52 25.85
N LYS A 88 31.03 2.53 27.18
CA LYS A 88 31.42 3.69 27.99
C LYS A 88 32.84 4.05 27.57
N SER A 89 33.01 5.17 26.87
CA SER A 89 34.26 5.90 26.93
C SER A 89 34.42 6.34 28.38
N ASP A 90 35.43 5.80 29.06
CA ASP A 90 35.86 6.37 30.34
C ASP A 90 36.28 7.82 30.07
N GLY A 91 35.44 8.74 30.49
CA GLY A 91 35.70 10.17 30.40
C GLY A 91 36.92 10.51 31.24
N ALA A 92 37.95 11.06 30.61
CA ALA A 92 39.04 11.71 31.32
C ALA A 92 38.45 12.87 32.16
N VAL A 93 38.64 12.79 33.47
CA VAL A 93 38.20 13.80 34.44
C VAL A 93 39.23 14.92 34.45
N VAL A 94 38.87 16.11 33.97
CA VAL A 94 39.68 17.32 34.15
C VAL A 94 39.22 18.02 35.44
N PRO A 95 40.10 18.19 36.45
CA PRO A 95 39.75 18.85 37.71
C PRO A 95 39.31 20.29 37.48
N GLY A 96 38.14 20.68 38.00
CA GLY A 96 37.61 22.04 37.96
C GLY A 96 36.55 22.34 36.90
N LEU A 97 36.29 21.42 35.96
CA LEU A 97 35.28 21.61 34.90
C LEU A 97 34.19 20.52 34.81
N GLY A 98 34.17 19.56 35.73
CA GLY A 98 33.19 18.47 35.69
C GLY A 98 33.34 17.57 34.47
N ARG A 99 32.49 16.53 34.36
CA ARG A 99 32.51 15.61 33.21
C ARG A 99 32.00 16.33 31.96
N VAL A 100 32.78 16.36 30.88
CA VAL A 100 32.31 16.79 29.56
C VAL A 100 31.37 15.71 28.98
N THR A 101 30.16 15.63 29.53
CA THR A 101 29.05 14.79 29.01
C THR A 101 28.14 15.57 28.07
N GLU A 102 28.34 16.88 27.94
CA GLU A 102 27.47 17.78 27.18
C GLU A 102 27.47 17.47 25.68
N ILE A 103 28.62 17.12 25.09
CA ILE A 103 28.71 16.77 23.66
C ILE A 103 27.98 15.45 23.37
N GLY A 104 28.04 14.48 24.29
CA GLY A 104 27.29 13.23 24.17
C GLY A 104 25.78 13.44 24.28
N GLN A 105 25.34 14.30 25.19
CA GLN A 105 23.93 14.66 25.36
C GLN A 105 23.37 15.41 24.14
N ILE A 106 24.16 16.28 23.51
CA ILE A 106 23.79 16.95 22.25
C ILE A 106 23.70 15.93 21.11
N GLY A 107 24.64 14.97 21.03
CA GLY A 107 24.59 13.88 20.05
C GLY A 107 23.32 13.03 20.20
N ASP A 108 22.95 12.65 21.42
CA ASP A 108 21.75 11.87 21.71
C ASP A 108 20.45 12.66 21.50
N ALA A 109 20.46 13.98 21.76
CA ALA A 109 19.33 14.85 21.47
C ALA A 109 19.15 15.07 19.96
N PHE A 110 20.25 15.26 19.23
CA PHE A 110 20.25 15.41 17.78
C PHE A 110 19.84 14.12 17.07
N ALA A 111 20.28 12.96 17.55
CA ALA A 111 19.86 11.66 17.05
C ALA A 111 18.35 11.44 17.23
N ARG A 112 17.81 11.76 18.42
CA ARG A 112 16.36 11.71 18.68
C ARG A 112 15.58 12.69 17.79
N MET A 113 16.06 13.91 17.62
CA MET A 113 15.43 14.90 16.75
C MET A 113 15.44 14.46 15.28
N LEU A 114 16.53 13.86 14.79
CA LEU A 114 16.60 13.31 13.44
C LEU A 114 15.63 12.14 13.24
N ASP A 115 15.45 11.30 14.25
CA ASP A 115 14.50 10.19 14.24
C ASP A 115 13.05 10.69 14.26
N ASP A 116 12.75 11.69 15.08
CA ASP A 116 11.46 12.37 15.12
C ASP A 116 11.15 13.10 13.81
N LEU A 117 12.14 13.74 13.19
CA LEU A 117 11.99 14.41 11.90
C LEU A 117 11.71 13.40 10.79
N ARG A 118 12.44 12.27 10.76
CA ARG A 118 12.20 11.17 9.82
C ARG A 118 10.80 10.55 10.01
N GLY A 119 10.42 10.27 11.25
CA GLY A 119 9.08 9.77 11.56
C GLY A 119 7.98 10.79 11.21
N SER A 120 8.25 12.09 11.33
CA SER A 120 7.32 13.14 10.92
C SER A 120 7.24 13.29 9.41
N THR A 121 8.35 13.12 8.68
CA THR A 121 8.33 13.10 7.22
C THR A 121 7.59 11.90 6.67
N GLU A 122 7.77 10.71 7.25
CA GLU A 122 7.02 9.49 6.86
C GLU A 122 5.52 9.65 7.12
N ARG A 123 5.14 10.21 8.28
CA ARG A 123 3.72 10.54 8.57
C ARG A 123 3.16 11.58 7.62
N LEU A 124 3.97 12.58 7.23
CA LEU A 124 3.54 13.60 6.28
C LEU A 124 3.36 13.01 4.89
N GLU A 125 4.26 12.14 4.43
CA GLU A 125 4.10 11.38 3.19
C GLU A 125 2.87 10.48 3.22
N GLU A 126 2.63 9.78 4.33
CA GLU A 126 1.42 8.96 4.52
C GLU A 126 0.14 9.82 4.51
N LEU A 127 0.15 10.98 5.15
CA LEU A 127 -0.97 11.91 5.16
C LEU A 127 -1.20 12.54 3.78
N VAL A 128 -0.16 12.93 3.06
CA VAL A 128 -0.23 13.44 1.69
C VAL A 128 -0.74 12.35 0.73
N PHE A 129 -0.31 11.10 0.90
CA PHE A 129 -0.83 9.96 0.16
C PHE A 129 -2.31 9.71 0.46
N LYS A 130 -2.72 9.74 1.73
CA LYS A 130 -4.12 9.61 2.16
C LYS A 130 -4.99 10.76 1.63
N LEU A 131 -4.48 11.99 1.64
CA LEU A 131 -5.15 13.16 1.06
C LEU A 131 -5.23 13.08 -0.46
N GLY A 132 -4.18 12.57 -1.13
CA GLY A 132 -4.18 12.30 -2.55
C GLY A 132 -5.23 11.27 -2.94
N ALA A 133 -5.30 10.16 -2.20
CA ALA A 133 -6.33 9.13 -2.35
C ALA A 133 -7.73 9.68 -2.04
N LEU A 134 -7.88 10.53 -1.01
CA LEU A 134 -9.17 11.15 -0.68
C LEU A 134 -9.62 12.14 -1.76
N ASN A 135 -8.71 12.96 -2.30
CA ASN A 135 -9.01 13.86 -3.42
C ASN A 135 -9.33 13.08 -4.69
N GLU A 136 -8.62 11.98 -4.96
CA GLU A 136 -8.93 11.07 -6.06
C GLU A 136 -10.29 10.40 -5.85
N ILE A 137 -10.65 10.03 -4.61
CA ILE A 137 -11.99 9.52 -4.25
C ILE A 137 -13.06 10.61 -4.41
N VAL A 138 -12.79 11.87 -4.09
CA VAL A 138 -13.72 13.00 -4.29
C VAL A 138 -13.89 13.30 -5.79
N GLU A 139 -12.82 13.20 -6.57
CA GLU A 139 -12.85 13.37 -8.03
C GLU A 139 -13.57 12.19 -8.72
N LEU A 140 -13.31 10.94 -8.28
CA LEU A 140 -14.01 9.73 -8.72
C LEU A 140 -15.48 9.70 -8.26
N ALA A 141 -15.79 10.21 -7.07
CA ALA A 141 -17.15 10.35 -6.56
C ALA A 141 -17.98 11.34 -7.40
N SER A 142 -17.33 12.31 -8.07
CA SER A 142 -17.97 13.18 -9.06
C SER A 142 -18.15 12.54 -10.44
N ARG A 143 -17.65 11.30 -10.64
CA ARG A 143 -17.69 10.55 -11.91
C ARG A 143 -18.18 9.09 -11.77
N VAL A 144 -19.12 8.78 -10.88
CA VAL A 144 -19.72 7.43 -10.83
C VAL A 144 -20.91 7.33 -11.79
N PRO A 145 -20.76 6.60 -12.92
CA PRO A 145 -21.92 5.89 -13.48
C PRO A 145 -21.74 4.38 -13.64
N ASN A 146 -20.71 3.70 -13.09
CA ASN A 146 -20.65 2.23 -13.24
C ASN A 146 -19.71 1.44 -12.29
N MET A 147 -20.15 1.15 -11.06
CA MET A 147 -19.48 0.22 -10.13
C MET A 147 -19.13 -1.17 -10.75
N PRO A 148 -20.00 -1.77 -11.58
CA PRO A 148 -19.66 -2.99 -12.33
C PRO A 148 -18.38 -2.87 -13.18
N GLN A 149 -18.12 -1.71 -13.82
CA GLN A 149 -16.92 -1.52 -14.65
C GLN A 149 -15.65 -1.48 -13.80
N LEU A 150 -15.70 -0.84 -12.63
CA LEU A 150 -14.57 -0.81 -11.70
C LEU A 150 -14.25 -2.23 -11.21
N LEU A 151 -15.27 -3.00 -10.81
CA LEU A 151 -15.08 -4.37 -10.36
C LEU A 151 -14.55 -5.28 -11.48
N ALA A 152 -15.00 -5.09 -12.71
CA ALA A 152 -14.45 -5.81 -13.86
C ALA A 152 -12.96 -5.50 -14.10
N LEU A 153 -12.54 -4.23 -13.91
CA LEU A 153 -11.14 -3.85 -14.00
C LEU A 153 -10.30 -4.44 -12.86
N VAL A 154 -10.79 -4.39 -11.63
CA VAL A 154 -10.14 -4.99 -10.46
C VAL A 154 -9.97 -6.49 -10.65
N LEU A 155 -11.02 -7.18 -11.11
CA LEU A 155 -10.98 -8.61 -11.42
C LEU A 155 -9.90 -8.92 -12.46
N GLU A 156 -9.87 -8.18 -13.56
CA GLU A 156 -8.90 -8.37 -14.64
C GLU A 156 -7.45 -8.17 -14.16
N ARG A 157 -7.20 -7.14 -13.35
CA ARG A 157 -5.88 -6.88 -12.77
C ARG A 157 -5.47 -7.97 -11.79
N THR A 158 -6.40 -8.39 -10.94
CA THR A 158 -6.19 -9.47 -9.97
C THR A 158 -5.81 -10.77 -10.68
N MET A 159 -6.59 -11.16 -11.69
CA MET A 159 -6.34 -12.36 -12.48
C MET A 159 -4.96 -12.34 -13.13
N ARG A 160 -4.51 -11.21 -13.69
CA ARG A 160 -3.16 -11.10 -14.24
C ARG A 160 -2.07 -11.26 -13.19
N THR A 161 -2.25 -10.69 -12.00
CA THR A 161 -1.26 -10.75 -10.91
C THR A 161 -1.07 -12.18 -10.40
N VAL A 162 -2.16 -12.91 -10.13
CA VAL A 162 -2.09 -14.30 -9.63
C VAL A 162 -2.11 -15.35 -10.75
N ARG A 163 -2.03 -14.91 -12.01
CA ARG A 163 -2.11 -15.74 -13.22
C ARG A 163 -3.32 -16.68 -13.22
N ALA A 164 -4.49 -16.16 -12.88
CA ALA A 164 -5.75 -16.88 -13.03
C ALA A 164 -6.23 -16.78 -14.49
N ALA A 165 -6.80 -17.86 -15.00
CA ALA A 165 -7.37 -17.89 -16.35
C ALA A 165 -8.82 -17.46 -16.37
N THR A 166 -9.59 -17.84 -15.35
CA THR A 166 -11.00 -17.47 -15.20
C THR A 166 -11.28 -16.88 -13.83
N GLY A 167 -12.36 -16.11 -13.73
CA GLY A 167 -12.80 -15.56 -12.47
C GLY A 167 -14.06 -14.72 -12.58
N SER A 168 -14.74 -14.55 -11.44
CA SER A 168 -15.92 -13.71 -11.33
C SER A 168 -16.02 -13.08 -9.94
N ILE A 169 -16.70 -11.94 -9.89
CA ILE A 169 -17.09 -11.26 -8.65
C ILE A 169 -18.61 -11.30 -8.58
N MET A 170 -19.10 -11.78 -7.43
CA MET A 170 -20.51 -11.87 -7.09
C MET A 170 -20.79 -10.97 -5.89
N LEU A 171 -21.84 -10.16 -5.95
CA LEU A 171 -22.30 -9.37 -4.81
C LEU A 171 -23.53 -10.02 -4.19
N LEU A 172 -23.59 -9.97 -2.87
CA LEU A 172 -24.66 -10.58 -2.10
C LEU A 172 -25.86 -9.64 -1.97
N ASP A 173 -27.01 -10.06 -2.48
CA ASP A 173 -28.31 -9.51 -2.11
C ASP A 173 -28.87 -10.28 -0.92
N ARG A 174 -28.76 -9.68 0.28
CA ARG A 174 -29.26 -10.29 1.52
C ARG A 174 -30.78 -10.38 1.59
N HIS A 175 -31.50 -9.49 0.91
CA HIS A 175 -32.97 -9.48 0.95
C HIS A 175 -33.54 -10.64 0.14
N ARG A 176 -32.91 -10.92 -1.00
CA ARG A 176 -33.31 -11.99 -1.91
C ARG A 176 -32.60 -13.31 -1.65
N GLY A 177 -31.53 -13.30 -0.85
CA GLY A 177 -30.75 -14.49 -0.53
C GLY A 177 -30.00 -15.04 -1.76
N VAL A 178 -29.56 -14.15 -2.65
CA VAL A 178 -28.88 -14.52 -3.91
C VAL A 178 -27.56 -13.78 -4.07
N LEU A 179 -26.60 -14.44 -4.68
CA LEU A 179 -25.36 -13.88 -5.20
C LEU A 179 -25.57 -13.50 -6.66
N ARG A 180 -25.41 -12.22 -6.99
CA ARG A 180 -25.50 -11.74 -8.37
C ARG A 180 -24.11 -11.54 -8.95
N VAL A 181 -23.85 -12.14 -10.11
CA VAL A 181 -22.59 -11.95 -10.84
C VAL A 181 -22.52 -10.52 -11.38
N VAL A 182 -21.56 -9.74 -10.91
CA VAL A 182 -21.38 -8.33 -11.34
C VAL A 182 -20.18 -8.13 -12.27
N ALA A 183 -19.24 -9.08 -12.25
CA ALA A 183 -18.11 -9.12 -13.19
C ALA A 183 -17.70 -10.58 -13.42
N ALA A 184 -17.38 -10.93 -14.66
CA ALA A 184 -16.88 -12.26 -15.03
C ALA A 184 -15.86 -12.13 -16.18
N ARG A 185 -14.84 -12.98 -16.19
CA ARG A 185 -13.76 -13.00 -17.18
C ARG A 185 -13.22 -14.42 -17.37
N GLY A 186 -12.92 -14.77 -18.63
CA GLY A 186 -12.07 -15.93 -18.96
C GLY A 186 -12.78 -17.26 -19.21
N GLY A 187 -14.02 -17.46 -18.76
CA GLY A 187 -14.79 -18.68 -19.03
C GLY A 187 -15.86 -18.52 -20.12
N SER A 188 -16.02 -19.53 -20.99
CA SER A 188 -17.22 -19.71 -21.82
C SER A 188 -18.40 -20.34 -21.05
N ASP A 189 -18.09 -21.04 -19.94
CA ASP A 189 -19.05 -21.70 -19.03
C ASP A 189 -19.24 -20.94 -17.70
N ASP A 190 -18.58 -19.79 -17.51
CA ASP A 190 -18.82 -18.95 -16.34
C ASP A 190 -20.23 -18.36 -16.40
N ALA A 191 -20.90 -18.28 -15.25
CA ALA A 191 -22.21 -17.67 -15.15
C ALA A 191 -22.16 -16.24 -15.72
N PRO A 192 -23.06 -15.88 -16.66
CA PRO A 192 -22.99 -14.58 -17.32
C PRO A 192 -23.19 -13.44 -16.31
N VAL A 193 -22.65 -12.27 -16.63
CA VAL A 193 -22.92 -11.06 -15.82
C VAL A 193 -24.43 -10.85 -15.73
N GLY A 194 -24.93 -10.69 -14.50
CA GLY A 194 -26.35 -10.61 -14.19
C GLY A 194 -26.98 -11.94 -13.74
N ALA A 195 -26.30 -13.08 -13.88
CA ALA A 195 -26.77 -14.34 -13.34
C ALA A 195 -26.89 -14.27 -11.81
N GLU A 196 -27.88 -14.99 -11.27
CA GLU A 196 -28.16 -15.06 -9.84
C GLU A 196 -28.02 -16.50 -9.35
N LEU A 197 -27.31 -16.66 -8.25
CA LEU A 197 -27.07 -17.95 -7.60
C LEU A 197 -27.66 -17.93 -6.19
N PRO A 198 -28.48 -18.90 -5.78
CA PRO A 198 -28.98 -18.98 -4.42
C PRO A 198 -27.87 -19.11 -3.38
N LEU A 199 -28.05 -18.49 -2.22
CA LEU A 199 -27.20 -18.74 -1.05
C LEU A 199 -27.26 -20.21 -0.64
N GLY A 200 -26.12 -20.76 -0.21
CA GLY A 200 -25.99 -22.16 0.20
C GLY A 200 -25.85 -23.17 -0.95
N GLU A 201 -26.10 -22.76 -2.20
CA GLU A 201 -25.89 -23.60 -3.37
C GLU A 201 -24.51 -23.37 -4.02
N GLY A 202 -23.88 -24.47 -4.44
CA GLY A 202 -22.54 -24.44 -5.02
C GLY A 202 -21.45 -23.93 -4.06
N VAL A 203 -20.23 -23.79 -4.58
CA VAL A 203 -19.08 -23.36 -3.78
C VAL A 203 -19.25 -21.90 -3.34
N ALA A 204 -19.67 -21.02 -4.25
CA ALA A 204 -19.87 -19.60 -3.98
C ALA A 204 -20.97 -19.35 -2.92
N GLY A 205 -22.13 -20.01 -3.03
CA GLY A 205 -23.21 -19.88 -2.06
C GLY A 205 -22.80 -20.37 -0.66
N LYS A 206 -22.00 -21.43 -0.57
CA LYS A 206 -21.46 -21.92 0.70
C LYS A 206 -20.44 -20.96 1.32
N VAL A 207 -19.52 -20.42 0.51
CA VAL A 207 -18.55 -19.40 0.98
C VAL A 207 -19.25 -18.14 1.46
N ALA A 208 -20.32 -17.72 0.79
CA ALA A 208 -21.12 -16.57 1.23
C ALA A 208 -21.89 -16.82 2.54
N GLN A 209 -22.17 -18.08 2.88
CA GLN A 209 -22.87 -18.45 4.12
C GLN A 209 -21.91 -18.64 5.30
N VAL A 210 -20.79 -19.32 5.06
CA VAL A 210 -19.81 -19.66 6.10
C VAL A 210 -18.82 -18.52 6.35
N GLY A 211 -18.45 -17.77 5.31
CA GLY A 211 -17.48 -16.68 5.42
C GLY A 211 -16.03 -17.13 5.43
N GLU A 212 -15.75 -18.36 5.03
CA GLU A 212 -14.40 -18.92 4.94
C GLU A 212 -14.00 -19.15 3.49
N ALA A 213 -12.73 -18.90 3.16
CA ALA A 213 -12.20 -19.17 1.83
C ALA A 213 -12.17 -20.69 1.57
N THR A 214 -12.48 -21.09 0.34
CA THR A 214 -12.50 -22.50 -0.08
C THR A 214 -11.59 -22.71 -1.29
N LEU A 215 -10.78 -23.76 -1.23
CA LEU A 215 -9.94 -24.23 -2.33
C LEU A 215 -10.58 -25.47 -2.96
N VAL A 216 -10.57 -25.55 -4.29
CA VAL A 216 -11.12 -26.68 -5.07
C VAL A 216 -10.06 -27.15 -6.08
N ASP A 217 -10.17 -28.41 -6.52
CA ASP A 217 -9.27 -29.04 -7.51
C ASP A 217 -7.79 -28.93 -7.12
N ASP A 218 -7.45 -29.42 -5.92
CA ASP A 218 -6.10 -29.36 -5.34
C ASP A 218 -5.51 -27.94 -5.28
N GLY A 219 -6.37 -26.93 -5.17
CA GLY A 219 -6.00 -25.52 -5.08
C GLY A 219 -5.91 -24.80 -6.42
N ALA A 220 -6.37 -25.42 -7.52
CA ALA A 220 -6.49 -24.75 -8.81
C ALA A 220 -7.62 -23.72 -8.86
N GLY A 221 -8.66 -23.89 -8.06
CA GLY A 221 -9.74 -22.91 -7.88
C GLY A 221 -9.77 -22.37 -6.46
N VAL A 222 -10.01 -21.07 -6.30
CA VAL A 222 -10.17 -20.41 -5.00
C VAL A 222 -11.42 -19.54 -5.00
N TRP A 223 -12.20 -19.66 -3.91
CA TRP A 223 -13.33 -18.80 -3.60
C TRP A 223 -13.03 -18.06 -2.31
N LEU A 224 -13.07 -16.73 -2.35
CA LEU A 224 -12.83 -15.90 -1.17
C LEU A 224 -14.04 -15.01 -0.88
N PRO A 225 -14.44 -14.85 0.39
CA PRO A 225 -15.47 -13.92 0.77
C PRO A 225 -14.94 -12.47 0.66
N ILE A 226 -15.80 -11.58 0.18
CA ILE A 226 -15.62 -10.14 0.25
C ILE A 226 -16.37 -9.71 1.51
N ARG A 227 -15.64 -9.29 2.55
CA ARG A 227 -16.19 -8.97 3.87
C ARG A 227 -15.74 -7.61 4.37
N VAL A 228 -16.68 -6.89 4.98
CA VAL A 228 -16.43 -5.67 5.74
C VAL A 228 -16.80 -5.96 7.18
N GLU A 229 -15.82 -5.84 8.07
CA GLU A 229 -15.96 -6.29 9.46
C GLU A 229 -16.46 -7.74 9.52
N ASP A 230 -17.59 -7.99 10.19
CA ASP A 230 -18.21 -9.32 10.31
C ASP A 230 -19.25 -9.61 9.21
N ARG A 231 -19.37 -8.74 8.21
CA ARG A 231 -20.42 -8.80 7.21
C ARG A 231 -19.88 -9.17 5.84
N ILE A 232 -20.29 -10.33 5.34
CA ILE A 232 -20.07 -10.74 3.95
C ILE A 232 -20.98 -9.91 3.03
N ILE A 233 -20.37 -9.30 2.02
CA ILE A 233 -21.03 -8.48 0.99
C ILE A 233 -20.90 -9.09 -0.42
N GLY A 234 -20.08 -10.13 -0.58
CA GLY A 234 -19.90 -10.80 -1.86
C GLY A 234 -18.89 -11.95 -1.80
N VAL A 235 -18.62 -12.54 -2.96
CA VAL A 235 -17.65 -13.62 -3.16
C VAL A 235 -16.88 -13.36 -4.44
N VAL A 236 -15.57 -13.58 -4.41
CA VAL A 236 -14.74 -13.68 -5.62
C VAL A 236 -14.37 -15.14 -5.85
N ASN A 237 -14.40 -15.58 -7.09
CA ASN A 237 -13.78 -16.84 -7.49
C ASN A 237 -12.71 -16.60 -8.55
N LEU A 238 -11.64 -17.38 -8.46
CA LEU A 238 -10.54 -17.37 -9.42
C LEU A 238 -10.14 -18.82 -9.67
N ALA A 239 -9.88 -19.17 -10.92
CA ALA A 239 -9.35 -20.49 -11.26
C ALA A 239 -8.16 -20.40 -12.22
N LYS A 240 -7.19 -21.28 -11.99
CA LYS A 240 -6.07 -21.52 -12.90
C LYS A 240 -6.59 -22.21 -14.17
N GLY A 241 -5.98 -21.87 -15.31
CA GLY A 241 -6.28 -22.52 -16.58
C GLY A 241 -5.56 -23.85 -16.74
N ALA A 242 -5.47 -24.34 -17.97
CA ALA A 242 -4.69 -25.52 -18.28
C ALA A 242 -3.24 -25.36 -17.79
N ALA A 243 -2.71 -26.42 -17.16
CA ALA A 243 -1.35 -26.42 -16.63
C ALA A 243 -0.35 -26.13 -17.75
N SER A 244 0.53 -25.15 -17.52
CA SER A 244 1.70 -24.88 -18.35
C SER A 244 2.95 -25.23 -17.54
N PRO A 245 4.06 -25.68 -18.18
CA PRO A 245 5.32 -25.94 -17.48
C PRO A 245 5.83 -24.76 -16.63
N MET A 246 5.38 -23.54 -16.93
CA MET A 246 5.78 -22.31 -16.24
C MET A 246 4.74 -21.77 -15.22
N ASP A 247 3.58 -22.41 -15.07
CA ASP A 247 2.52 -21.96 -14.15
C ASP A 247 2.04 -23.12 -13.26
N PRO A 248 2.29 -23.05 -11.94
CA PRO A 248 1.78 -24.04 -11.00
C PRO A 248 0.26 -24.18 -11.13
N ARG A 249 -0.21 -25.43 -11.08
CA ARG A 249 -1.64 -25.74 -11.17
C ARG A 249 -2.46 -25.16 -10.01
N ALA A 250 -1.83 -24.88 -8.88
CA ALA A 250 -2.46 -24.41 -7.66
C ALA A 250 -2.01 -23.00 -7.27
N PHE A 251 -2.89 -22.24 -6.59
CA PHE A 251 -2.55 -20.97 -5.97
C PHE A 251 -1.55 -21.16 -4.82
N SER A 252 -0.50 -20.34 -4.79
CA SER A 252 0.48 -20.39 -3.71
C SER A 252 -0.07 -19.75 -2.42
N PRO A 253 0.51 -20.05 -1.24
CA PRO A 253 0.13 -19.37 -0.01
C PRO A 253 0.27 -17.84 -0.08
N MET A 254 1.25 -17.35 -0.84
CA MET A 254 1.47 -15.92 -1.08
C MET A 254 0.34 -15.31 -1.92
N ASP A 255 -0.14 -16.04 -2.94
CA ASP A 255 -1.30 -15.62 -3.73
C ASP A 255 -2.54 -15.50 -2.84
N LEU A 256 -2.78 -16.48 -1.97
CA LEU A 256 -3.93 -16.47 -1.06
C LEU A 256 -3.88 -15.30 -0.07
N GLN A 257 -2.70 -15.00 0.48
CA GLN A 257 -2.51 -13.85 1.37
C GLN A 257 -2.73 -12.52 0.64
N PHE A 258 -2.19 -12.40 -0.58
CA PHE A 258 -2.42 -11.25 -1.44
C PHE A 258 -3.91 -11.07 -1.75
N LEU A 259 -4.58 -12.13 -2.20
CA LEU A 259 -6.00 -12.11 -2.54
C LEU A 259 -6.86 -11.74 -1.34
N SER A 260 -6.61 -12.33 -0.16
CA SER A 260 -7.34 -11.98 1.06
C SER A 260 -7.15 -10.50 1.43
N THR A 261 -5.94 -9.97 1.29
CA THR A 261 -5.65 -8.56 1.59
C THR A 261 -6.34 -7.63 0.59
N LEU A 262 -6.29 -7.99 -0.70
CA LEU A 262 -6.96 -7.23 -1.76
C LEU A 262 -8.47 -7.24 -1.58
N MET A 263 -9.07 -8.38 -1.26
CA MET A 263 -10.51 -8.49 -1.04
C MET A 263 -10.99 -7.65 0.14
N ALA A 264 -10.19 -7.51 1.21
CA ALA A 264 -10.50 -6.60 2.30
C ALA A 264 -10.54 -5.13 1.81
N HIS A 265 -9.57 -4.69 1.01
CA HIS A 265 -9.55 -3.33 0.46
C HIS A 265 -10.72 -3.08 -0.51
N VAL A 266 -11.01 -4.05 -1.39
CA VAL A 266 -12.17 -3.99 -2.29
C VAL A 266 -13.46 -3.91 -1.49
N ALA A 267 -13.57 -4.65 -0.40
CA ALA A 267 -14.75 -4.63 0.45
C ALA A 267 -14.98 -3.24 1.07
N TYR A 268 -13.94 -2.61 1.62
CA TYR A 268 -14.03 -1.25 2.15
C TYR A 268 -14.40 -0.23 1.08
N ALA A 269 -13.81 -0.32 -0.11
CA ALA A 269 -14.12 0.60 -1.21
C ALA A 269 -15.59 0.46 -1.68
N LEU A 270 -16.08 -0.78 -1.78
CA LEU A 270 -17.48 -1.06 -2.13
C LEU A 270 -18.46 -0.53 -1.09
N GLU A 271 -18.16 -0.71 0.19
CA GLU A 271 -19.01 -0.20 1.26
C GLU A 271 -19.02 1.32 1.31
N ASN A 272 -17.85 1.97 1.16
CA ASN A 272 -17.77 3.42 1.11
C ASN A 272 -18.56 4.00 -0.07
N ALA A 273 -18.47 3.37 -1.24
CA ALA A 273 -19.24 3.80 -2.40
C ALA A 273 -20.75 3.63 -2.19
N ARG A 274 -21.17 2.53 -1.56
CA ARG A 274 -22.57 2.29 -1.20
C ARG A 274 -23.10 3.32 -0.20
N LEU A 275 -22.34 3.60 0.85
CA LEU A 275 -22.69 4.60 1.86
C LEU A 275 -22.80 6.00 1.26
N LEU A 276 -21.90 6.35 0.34
CA LEU A 276 -21.94 7.62 -0.37
C LEU A 276 -23.19 7.74 -1.25
N GLU A 277 -23.55 6.67 -1.95
CA GLU A 277 -24.76 6.62 -2.78
C GLU A 277 -26.04 6.75 -1.93
N ASP A 278 -26.13 6.00 -0.82
CA ASP A 278 -27.26 6.09 0.12
C ASP A 278 -27.40 7.50 0.70
N ALA A 279 -26.28 8.14 1.05
CA ALA A 279 -26.26 9.52 1.54
C ALA A 279 -26.73 10.53 0.48
N ARG A 280 -26.34 10.35 -0.78
CA ARG A 280 -26.81 11.17 -1.91
C ARG A 280 -28.31 11.03 -2.12
N LEU A 281 -28.80 9.80 -2.24
CA LEU A 281 -30.23 9.54 -2.45
C LEU A 281 -31.09 10.08 -1.30
N ASN A 282 -30.62 9.97 -0.06
CA ASN A 282 -31.32 10.56 1.08
C ASN A 282 -31.32 12.09 1.04
N THR A 283 -30.21 12.69 0.62
CA THR A 283 -30.12 14.15 0.47
C THR A 283 -31.10 14.65 -0.59
N GLU A 284 -31.18 13.97 -1.74
CA GLU A 284 -32.15 14.29 -2.80
C GLU A 284 -33.60 14.17 -2.29
N ARG A 285 -33.93 13.08 -1.59
CA ARG A 285 -35.26 12.90 -0.98
C ARG A 285 -35.60 14.01 0.01
N LEU A 286 -34.65 14.40 0.87
CA LEU A 286 -34.85 15.48 1.83
C LEU A 286 -35.07 16.82 1.13
N GLN A 287 -34.36 17.09 0.04
CA GLN A 287 -34.56 18.31 -0.76
C GLN A 287 -35.98 18.35 -1.34
N THR A 288 -36.45 17.25 -1.92
CA THR A 288 -37.83 17.14 -2.43
C THR A 288 -38.86 17.41 -1.33
N VAL A 289 -38.71 16.78 -0.16
CA VAL A 289 -39.64 16.98 0.97
C VAL A 289 -39.64 18.44 1.45
N VAL A 290 -38.48 19.10 1.52
CA VAL A 290 -38.39 20.52 1.89
C VAL A 290 -39.07 21.42 0.87
N GLU A 291 -38.92 21.11 -0.43
CA GLU A 291 -39.55 21.87 -1.50
C GLU A 291 -41.08 21.70 -1.51
N ASP A 292 -41.57 20.48 -1.29
CA ASP A 292 -43.00 20.20 -1.14
C ASP A 292 -43.60 20.94 0.06
N LEU A 293 -42.90 20.94 1.20
CA LEU A 293 -43.35 21.64 2.41
C LEU A 293 -43.43 23.15 2.20
N ARG A 294 -42.42 23.75 1.55
CA ARG A 294 -42.43 25.17 1.19
C ARG A 294 -43.61 25.50 0.27
N THR A 295 -43.83 24.68 -0.75
CA THR A 295 -44.96 24.86 -1.68
C THR A 295 -46.30 24.78 -0.95
N ALA A 296 -46.47 23.83 -0.04
CA ALA A 296 -47.68 23.69 0.77
C ALA A 296 -47.89 24.91 1.69
N GLN A 297 -46.83 25.41 2.35
CA GLN A 297 -46.90 26.61 3.17
C GLN A 297 -47.33 27.84 2.36
N THR A 298 -46.73 28.07 1.19
CA THR A 298 -47.10 29.21 0.33
C THR A 298 -48.58 29.16 -0.04
N ARG A 299 -49.09 27.98 -0.44
CA ARG A 299 -50.52 27.80 -0.75
C ARG A 299 -51.43 28.04 0.45
N LEU A 300 -51.03 27.63 1.64
CA LEU A 300 -51.81 27.87 2.87
C LEU A 300 -51.87 29.36 3.21
N VAL A 301 -50.73 30.06 3.16
CA VAL A 301 -50.65 31.50 3.42
C VAL A 301 -51.49 32.28 2.41
N GLU A 302 -51.40 31.95 1.13
CA GLU A 302 -52.23 32.55 0.08
C GLU A 302 -53.72 32.28 0.32
N GLY A 303 -54.09 31.04 0.63
CA GLY A 303 -55.47 30.67 0.94
C GLY A 303 -56.05 31.39 2.16
N GLU A 304 -55.28 31.51 3.23
CA GLU A 304 -55.67 32.22 4.45
C GLU A 304 -55.82 33.73 4.19
N THR A 305 -54.92 34.31 3.41
CA THR A 305 -54.98 35.72 2.99
C THR A 305 -56.25 36.01 2.17
N VAL A 306 -56.55 35.17 1.18
CA VAL A 306 -57.76 35.30 0.36
C VAL A 306 -59.03 35.16 1.22
N ARG A 307 -59.04 34.21 2.17
CA ARG A 307 -60.18 33.99 3.07
C ARG A 307 -60.40 35.20 4.01
N ALA A 308 -59.34 35.76 4.57
CA ALA A 308 -59.40 36.95 5.42
C ALA A 308 -59.92 38.18 4.65
N LEU A 309 -59.43 38.39 3.42
CA LEU A 309 -59.93 39.45 2.52
C LEU A 309 -61.43 39.26 2.19
N GLY A 310 -61.85 38.03 1.91
CA GLY A 310 -63.26 37.71 1.66
C GLY A 310 -64.17 38.02 2.85
N GLN A 311 -63.74 37.71 4.08
CA GLN A 311 -64.50 38.04 5.30
C GLN A 311 -64.60 39.55 5.53
N MET A 312 -63.51 40.30 5.33
CA MET A 312 -63.53 41.76 5.44
C MET A 312 -64.44 42.41 4.41
N ALA A 313 -64.36 41.99 3.15
CA ALA A 313 -65.20 42.50 2.07
C ALA A 313 -66.69 42.24 2.36
N SER A 314 -67.02 41.03 2.84
CA SER A 314 -68.40 40.67 3.23
C SER A 314 -68.90 41.53 4.41
N GLY A 315 -68.07 41.74 5.44
CA GLY A 315 -68.42 42.60 6.57
C GLY A 315 -68.63 44.07 6.17
N MET A 316 -67.79 44.61 5.28
CA MET A 316 -67.96 45.96 4.73
C MET A 316 -69.22 46.08 3.88
N ALA A 317 -69.51 45.09 3.03
CA ALA A 317 -70.72 45.07 2.21
C ALA A 317 -71.99 45.06 3.08
N HIS A 318 -71.98 44.29 4.17
CA HIS A 318 -73.09 44.25 5.12
C HIS A 318 -73.30 45.61 5.81
N HIS A 319 -72.23 46.32 6.18
CA HIS A 319 -72.32 47.66 6.76
C HIS A 319 -72.79 48.72 5.76
N LEU A 320 -72.32 48.65 4.51
CA LEU A 320 -72.76 49.55 3.43
C LEU A 320 -74.25 49.37 3.12
N ASN A 321 -74.73 48.13 3.03
CA ASN A 321 -76.15 47.85 2.84
C ASN A 321 -77.01 48.40 3.99
N ASN A 322 -76.54 48.28 5.24
CA ASN A 322 -77.23 48.89 6.38
C ASN A 322 -77.27 50.43 6.28
N LEU A 323 -76.17 51.09 5.93
CA LEU A 323 -76.15 52.56 5.78
C LEU A 323 -77.03 53.02 4.62
N LEU A 324 -77.00 52.31 3.49
CA LEU A 324 -77.87 52.61 2.36
C LEU A 324 -79.33 52.43 2.72
N ALA A 325 -79.69 51.39 3.48
CA ALA A 325 -81.05 51.19 3.98
C ALA A 325 -81.53 52.33 4.90
N VAL A 326 -80.62 52.93 5.68
CA VAL A 326 -80.92 54.10 6.55
C VAL A 326 -81.09 55.39 5.75
N VAL A 327 -80.44 55.53 4.60
CA VAL A 327 -80.53 56.72 3.74
C VAL A 327 -81.67 56.61 2.70
N SER A 328 -82.14 55.40 2.40
CA SER A 328 -83.17 55.13 1.39
C SER A 328 -84.54 54.73 1.96
N GLY A 329 -84.67 54.59 3.28
CA GLY A 329 -85.93 54.46 4.01
C GLY A 329 -86.22 55.70 4.86
#